data_AF-A0A4Q2UN93-F1
#
_entry.id   AF-A0A4Q2UN93-F1
#
_cell.length_a   1.000
_cell.length_b   1.000
_cell.length_c   1.000
_cell.angle_alpha   90.00
_cell.angle_beta   90.00
_cell.angle_gamma   90.00
#
_symmetry.space_group_name_H-M   'P 1'
#
loop_
_entity.id
_entity.type
_entity.pdbx_description
1 polymer ?
#
loop_
_entity_poly.entity_id
_entity_poly.type
_entity_poly.pdbx_seq_one_letter_code
_entity_poly.pdbx_strand_id
1 'polypeptide(L)' 'MNTEIKHGSRVRVAVHRGGYHKRNFTGSFMNWTPTGQARVLEDGCTKAKAYPADDVKLIKQ' A
#
# COMPACT_ATOMS: atom_id res chain seq x y z
N MET A 1 9.37 -17.89 -1.37
CA MET A 1 7.96 -17.63 -0.99
C MET A 1 7.66 -16.17 -1.26
N ASN A 2 7.07 -15.83 -2.41
CA ASN A 2 6.47 -14.50 -2.59
C ASN A 2 5.21 -14.49 -1.72
N THR A 3 5.26 -13.79 -0.59
CA THR A 3 4.06 -13.61 0.24
C THR A 3 3.14 -12.69 -0.52
N GLU A 4 2.19 -13.29 -1.23
CA GLU A 4 1.21 -12.57 -2.03
C GLU A 4 0.38 -11.67 -1.11
N ILE A 5 0.31 -10.37 -1.44
CA ILE A 5 -0.49 -9.41 -0.69
C ILE A 5 -1.97 -9.68 -1.03
N LYS A 6 -2.74 -10.15 -0.04
CA LYS A 6 -4.17 -10.48 -0.19
C LYS A 6 -5.05 -9.35 0.36
N HIS A 7 -6.31 -9.31 -0.06
CA HIS A 7 -7.31 -8.39 0.52
C HIS A 7 -7.31 -8.47 2.06
N GLY A 8 -7.33 -7.31 2.72
CA GLY A 8 -7.26 -7.18 4.17
C GLY A 8 -5.85 -7.31 4.76
N SER A 9 -4.84 -7.65 3.95
CA SER A 9 -3.46 -7.75 4.43
C SER A 9 -2.95 -6.43 4.96
N ARG A 10 -2.17 -6.52 6.03
CA ARG A 10 -1.53 -5.35 6.63
C ARG A 10 -0.29 -4.95 5.84
N VAL A 11 -0.21 -3.69 5.43
CA VAL A 11 0.89 -3.18 4.60
C VAL A 11 1.47 -1.89 5.17
N ARG A 12 2.75 -1.68 4.90
CA ARG A 12 3.44 -0.40 5.02
C ARG A 12 3.60 0.20 3.63
N VAL A 13 3.29 1.48 3.50
CA VAL A 13 3.37 2.22 2.23
C VAL A 13 4.40 3.34 2.37
N ALA A 14 5.33 3.42 1.43
CA ALA A 14 6.22 4.57 1.27
C ALA A 14 5.62 5.54 0.25
N VAL A 15 5.46 6.80 0.61
CA VAL A 15 4.90 7.82 -0.29
C VAL A 15 6.02 8.71 -0.80
N HIS A 16 6.19 8.75 -2.11
CA HIS A 16 7.13 9.65 -2.79
C HIS A 16 6.39 10.80 -3.49
N ARG A 17 6.96 12.00 -3.52
CA ARG A 17 6.46 13.15 -4.29
C ARG A 17 7.63 13.89 -4.93
N GLY A 18 7.62 14.00 -6.26
CA GLY A 18 8.70 14.66 -7.01
C GLY A 18 10.06 13.96 -6.87
N GLY A 19 10.06 12.63 -6.72
CA GLY A 19 11.28 11.83 -6.49
C GLY A 19 11.75 11.77 -5.03
N TYR A 20 11.17 12.56 -4.14
CA TYR A 20 11.56 12.60 -2.73
C TYR A 20 10.63 11.78 -1.85
N HIS A 21 11.19 11.08 -0.87
CA HIS A 21 10.43 10.41 0.17
C HIS A 21 9.69 11.46 1.01
N LYS A 22 8.37 11.32 1.13
CA LYS A 22 7.52 12.25 1.88
C LYS A 22 7.17 11.69 3.26
N ARG A 23 6.68 10.45 3.32
CA ARG A 23 6.29 9.78 4.56
C ARG A 23 6.10 8.28 4.35
N ASN A 24 6.06 7.55 5.46
CA ASN A 24 5.54 6.19 5.51
C ASN A 24 4.21 6.18 6.27
N PHE A 25 3.32 5.27 5.91
CA PHE A 25 2.12 4.99 6.71
C PHE A 25 1.78 3.50 6.69
N THR A 26 0.94 3.06 7.62
CA THR A 26 0.38 1.71 7.65
C THR A 26 -1.07 1.71 7.22
N GLY A 27 -1.50 0.63 6.60
CA GLY A 27 -2.85 0.51 6.08
C GLY A 27 -3.22 -0.92 5.75
N SER A 28 -4.46 -1.08 5.28
CA SER A 28 -4.99 -2.35 4.82
C SER A 28 -5.03 -2.37 3.30
N PHE A 29 -4.46 -3.41 2.71
CA PHE A 29 -4.54 -3.64 1.28
C PHE A 29 -5.97 -4.03 0.90
N MET A 30 -6.51 -3.38 -0.13
CA MET A 30 -7.85 -3.63 -0.63
C MET A 30 -7.80 -4.50 -1.88
N ASN A 31 -7.20 -4.02 -2.96
CA ASN A 31 -7.12 -4.73 -4.22
C ASN A 31 -6.09 -4.08 -5.15
N TRP A 32 -5.73 -4.78 -6.22
CA TRP A 32 -4.96 -4.21 -7.30
C TRP A 32 -5.87 -3.42 -8.25
N THR A 33 -5.40 -2.27 -8.74
CA THR A 33 -6.03 -1.57 -9.86
C THR A 33 -5.75 -2.33 -11.17
N PRO A 34 -6.53 -2.08 -12.24
CA PRO A 34 -6.24 -2.65 -13.56
C PRO A 34 -4.85 -2.27 -14.11
N THR A 35 -4.28 -1.17 -13.63
CA THR A 35 -2.94 -0.68 -13.99
C THR A 35 -1.82 -1.24 -13.12
N GLY A 36 -2.11 -2.18 -12.20
CA GLY A 36 -1.10 -2.82 -11.35
C GLY A 36 -0.69 -2.04 -10.10
N GLN A 37 -1.47 -1.03 -9.68
CA GLN A 37 -1.22 -0.29 -8.44
C GLN A 37 -1.98 -0.92 -7.26
N ALA A 38 -1.41 -0.88 -6.07
CA ALA A 38 -2.05 -1.36 -4.85
C ALA A 38 -3.01 -0.29 -4.30
N ARG A 39 -4.30 -0.61 -4.17
CA ARG A 39 -5.24 0.23 -3.40
C ARG A 39 -5.09 -0.10 -1.92
N VAL A 40 -4.78 0.91 -1.13
CA VAL A 40 -4.55 0.81 0.31
C VAL A 40 -5.43 1.81 1.05
N LEU A 41 -6.08 1.35 2.12
CA LEU A 41 -6.77 2.18 3.10
C LEU A 41 -5.82 2.49 4.26
N GLU A 42 -5.37 3.75 4.35
CA GLU A 42 -4.54 4.24 5.47
C GLU A 42 -5.33 4.22 6.78
N ASP A 43 -4.65 3.94 7.89
CA ASP A 43 -5.28 3.96 9.21
C ASP A 43 -5.87 5.31 9.56
N GLY A 44 -7.06 5.29 10.15
CA GLY A 44 -7.78 6.52 10.51
C GLY A 44 -8.33 7.30 9.31
N CYS A 45 -8.12 6.82 8.08
CA CYS A 45 -8.72 7.38 6.88
C CYS A 45 -9.93 6.56 6.45
N THR A 46 -10.87 7.23 5.77
CA THR A 46 -12.09 6.59 5.22
C THR A 46 -11.99 6.29 3.73
N LYS A 47 -10.96 6.80 3.05
CA LYS A 47 -10.79 6.69 1.61
C LYS A 47 -9.50 5.95 1.26
N ALA A 48 -9.63 4.87 0.49
CA ALA A 48 -8.50 4.15 -0.07
C ALA A 48 -7.88 4.91 -1.26
N LYS A 49 -6.56 4.85 -1.38
CA LYS A 49 -5.77 5.45 -2.47
C LYS A 49 -4.90 4.40 -3.14
N ALA A 50 -4.55 4.62 -4.40
CA ALA A 50 -3.69 3.73 -5.17
C ALA A 50 -2.22 4.15 -5.06
N TYR A 51 -1.33 3.19 -4.91
CA TYR A 51 0.12 3.38 -4.78
C TYR A 51 0.88 2.37 -5.66
N PRO A 52 2.08 2.70 -6.15
CA PRO A 52 2.93 1.75 -6.87
C PRO A 52 3.17 0.48 -6.06
N ALA A 53 3.22 -0.68 -6.73
CA ALA A 53 3.46 -1.96 -6.05
C ALA A 53 4.78 -1.96 -5.26
N ASP A 54 5.83 -1.35 -5.81
CA ASP A 54 7.16 -1.28 -5.19
C ASP A 54 7.19 -0.46 -3.89
N ASP A 55 6.24 0.46 -3.73
CA ASP A 55 6.09 1.32 -2.55
C ASP A 55 5.32 0.61 -1.43
N VAL A 56 4.72 -0.57 -1.69
CA VAL A 56 3.83 -1.27 -0.77
C VAL A 56 4.45 -2.58 -0.32
N LYS A 57 4.72 -2.69 0.98
CA LYS A 57 5.35 -3.86 1.59
C LYS A 57 4.41 -4.52 2.59
N LEU A 58 4.25 -5.83 2.49
CA LEU A 58 3.53 -6.62 3.48
C LEU A 58 4.22 -6.50 4.84
N ILE A 59 3.47 -6.19 5.89
CA ILE A 59 3.95 -6.30 7.25
C ILE A 59 3.81 -7.78 7.62
N LYS A 60 4.94 -8.49 7.78
CA LYS A 60 4.92 -9.87 8.28
C LYS A 60 4.18 -9.89 9.61
N GLN A 61 3.14 -10.71 9.67
CA GLN A 61 2.52 -11.15 10.91
C GLN A 61 3.39 -12.24 11.54
#